data_AF-A0A554JAA2-F1
#
_entry.id   AF-A0A554JAA2-F1
#
_cell.length_a   1.000
_cell.length_b   1.000
_cell.length_c   1.000
_cell.angle_alpha   90.00
_cell.angle_beta   90.00
_cell.angle_gamma   90.00
#
_symmetry.space_group_name_H-M   'P 1'
#
loop_
_entity.id
_entity.type
_entity.pdbx_description
1 polymer ?
#
loop_
_entity_poly.entity_id
_entity_poly.type
_entity_poly.pdbx_seq_one_letter_code
_entity_poly.pdbx_strand_id
1 'polypeptide(L)'
;MVKDNIGSIFSDDTYGDAAWDAYVSFTQPYKDLLPLTEPFIKKRLSNLRVYPEGKNRRADMGQSQFVHHLMIYYWNGYLDLVDGGVIKTFFETADVKYRIEALHFIGFALKEDKSETREEVLDRLKILWDYRLTDLVSSDKENQKELEEFGIWFASNAFSNDWAIANLQKVLVITQNANPDFMVLEKLCTMVEKYPVEAIICLREMIAGARERWSISSWKEYASIIIRISFESGNSEVSRIAKAQVDILISKGHHNFRNLVKKIK
;
A
#
# COMPACT_ATOMS: atom_id res chain seq x y z
N MET A 1 2.54 28.72 28.90
CA MET A 1 2.98 29.56 27.76
C MET A 1 2.62 28.97 26.40
N VAL A 2 3.04 27.74 26.04
CA VAL A 2 2.63 27.14 24.74
C VAL A 2 1.18 26.64 24.76
N LYS A 3 0.74 25.96 25.85
CA LYS A 3 -0.65 25.49 26.00
C LYS A 3 -1.68 26.63 25.92
N ASP A 4 -1.34 27.80 26.49
CA ASP A 4 -2.26 28.94 26.60
C ASP A 4 -2.44 29.69 25.26
N ASN A 5 -1.53 29.48 24.30
CA ASN A 5 -1.52 30.21 23.02
C ASN A 5 -1.78 29.32 21.80
N ILE A 6 -2.04 28.01 21.98
CA ILE A 6 -2.15 27.07 20.85
C ILE A 6 -3.29 27.42 19.88
N GLY A 7 -4.41 27.94 20.39
CA GLY A 7 -5.52 28.43 19.57
C GLY A 7 -5.21 29.70 18.77
N SER A 8 -4.24 30.49 19.23
CA SER A 8 -3.72 31.65 18.48
C SER A 8 -2.68 31.23 17.44
N ILE A 9 -1.91 30.17 17.71
CA ILE A 9 -0.91 29.62 16.79
C ILE A 9 -1.59 28.91 15.61
N PHE A 10 -2.60 28.08 15.87
CA PHE A 10 -3.35 27.35 14.84
C PHE A 10 -4.70 28.02 14.55
N SER A 11 -4.66 29.33 14.32
CA SER A 11 -5.82 30.15 13.94
C SER A 11 -6.49 29.68 12.65
N ASP A 12 -7.63 30.30 12.34
CA ASP A 12 -8.46 29.97 11.16
C ASP A 12 -8.08 30.77 9.92
N ASP A 13 -7.02 31.57 10.01
CA ASP A 13 -6.50 32.38 8.93
C ASP A 13 -5.29 31.72 8.26
N THR A 14 -4.76 32.39 7.24
CA THR A 14 -3.60 31.92 6.47
C THR A 14 -2.33 31.75 7.32
N TYR A 15 -2.21 32.46 8.44
CA TYR A 15 -1.10 32.30 9.37
C TYR A 15 -1.22 31.01 10.18
N GLY A 16 -2.44 30.67 10.61
CA GLY A 16 -2.73 29.42 11.30
C GLY A 16 -2.50 28.19 10.42
N ASP A 17 -2.83 28.28 9.13
CA ASP A 17 -2.54 27.22 8.16
C ASP A 17 -1.02 27.06 7.91
N ALA A 18 -0.28 28.16 7.77
CA ALA A 18 1.17 28.11 7.65
C ALA A 18 1.85 27.54 8.92
N ALA A 19 1.33 27.89 10.10
CA ALA A 19 1.81 27.36 11.37
C ALA A 19 1.52 25.86 11.50
N TRP A 20 0.34 25.41 11.05
CA TRP A 20 -0.01 23.99 11.00
C TRP A 20 0.91 23.20 10.07
N ASP A 21 1.11 23.69 8.85
CA ASP A 21 1.99 23.06 7.86
C ASP A 21 3.42 22.95 8.39
N ALA A 22 3.92 24.00 9.04
CA ALA A 22 5.23 23.97 9.69
C ALA A 22 5.27 22.96 10.86
N TYR A 23 4.22 22.90 11.67
CA TYR A 23 4.13 21.95 12.78
C TYR A 23 4.23 20.51 12.28
N VAL A 24 3.38 20.10 11.32
CA VAL A 24 3.38 18.71 10.81
C VAL A 24 4.62 18.38 10.00
N SER A 25 5.27 19.37 9.38
CA SER A 25 6.48 19.11 8.58
C SER A 25 7.75 18.97 9.40
N PHE A 26 7.83 19.64 10.56
CA PHE A 26 9.07 19.77 11.33
C PHE A 26 8.99 19.20 12.75
N THR A 27 7.83 18.72 13.19
CA THR A 27 7.63 18.14 14.53
C THR A 27 7.19 16.70 14.41
N GLN A 28 7.79 15.79 15.19
CA GLN A 28 7.33 14.41 15.25
C GLN A 28 5.98 14.30 16.01
N PRO A 29 5.13 13.31 15.67
CA PRO A 29 3.83 13.11 16.32
C PRO A 29 3.99 12.47 17.71
N TYR A 30 4.40 13.29 18.68
CA TYR A 30 4.54 12.86 20.08
C TYR A 30 3.18 12.67 20.76
N LYS A 31 3.10 11.64 21.62
CA LYS A 31 1.90 11.33 22.42
C LYS A 31 1.40 12.53 23.22
N ASP A 32 2.31 13.24 23.87
CA ASP A 32 1.98 14.34 24.78
C ASP A 32 1.42 15.58 24.06
N LEU A 33 1.64 15.69 22.75
CA LEU A 33 1.10 16.76 21.93
C LEU A 33 -0.30 16.44 21.38
N LEU A 34 -0.71 15.17 21.38
CA LEU A 34 -1.99 14.77 20.80
C LEU A 34 -3.18 15.44 21.50
N PRO A 35 -3.29 15.46 22.85
CA PRO A 35 -4.42 16.12 23.52
C PRO A 35 -4.54 17.61 23.21
N LEU A 36 -3.40 18.26 22.89
CA LEU A 36 -3.37 19.68 22.54
C LEU A 36 -3.75 19.93 21.07
N THR A 37 -3.41 18.98 20.19
CA THR A 37 -3.56 19.13 18.74
C THR A 37 -4.80 18.45 18.17
N GLU A 38 -5.43 17.52 18.89
CA GLU A 38 -6.60 16.75 18.44
C GLU A 38 -7.76 17.62 17.92
N PRO A 39 -8.16 18.75 18.56
CA PRO A 39 -9.20 19.60 18.00
C PRO A 39 -8.85 20.16 16.61
N PHE A 40 -7.57 20.50 16.40
CA PHE A 40 -7.06 21.01 15.13
C PHE A 40 -6.92 19.91 14.09
N ILE A 41 -6.51 18.70 14.50
CA ILE A 41 -6.52 17.51 13.65
C ILE A 41 -7.93 17.27 13.11
N LYS A 42 -8.93 17.18 14.00
CA LYS A 42 -10.33 16.95 13.61
C LYS A 42 -10.84 18.00 12.64
N LYS A 43 -10.54 19.27 12.93
CA LYS A 43 -10.92 20.38 12.05
C LYS A 43 -10.26 20.26 10.66
N ARG A 44 -8.98 19.92 10.61
CA ARG A 44 -8.19 19.91 9.37
C ARG A 44 -8.36 18.66 8.52
N LEU A 45 -9.10 17.65 8.98
CA LEU A 45 -9.54 16.55 8.12
C LEU A 45 -10.30 17.04 6.88
N SER A 46 -11.05 18.15 6.99
CA SER A 46 -11.76 18.72 5.83
C SER A 46 -10.80 19.15 4.71
N ASN A 47 -9.55 19.48 5.03
CA ASN A 47 -8.56 19.91 4.05
C ASN A 47 -8.05 18.75 3.19
N LEU A 48 -8.30 17.50 3.63
CA LEU A 48 -7.90 16.29 2.90
C LEU A 48 -9.01 15.78 1.97
N ARG A 49 -10.17 16.44 1.90
CA ARG A 49 -11.30 16.01 1.05
C ARG A 49 -11.06 16.24 -0.45
N VAL A 50 -10.15 17.13 -0.79
CA VAL A 50 -9.82 17.48 -2.17
C VAL A 50 -8.31 17.53 -2.29
N TYR A 51 -7.76 16.75 -3.21
CA TYR A 51 -6.35 16.83 -3.52
C TYR A 51 -6.09 18.00 -4.48
N PRO A 52 -5.18 18.94 -4.16
CA PRO A 52 -4.94 20.11 -5.00
C PRO A 52 -4.31 19.73 -6.34
N GLU A 53 -4.96 20.09 -7.46
CA GLU A 53 -4.38 19.95 -8.80
C GLU A 53 -3.48 21.15 -9.12
N GLY A 54 -2.14 20.97 -9.16
CA GLY A 54 -1.22 22.02 -9.61
C GLY A 54 0.17 22.05 -8.97
N LYS A 55 1.00 23.04 -9.36
CA LYS A 55 2.43 23.17 -8.99
C LYS A 55 2.68 23.68 -7.56
N ASN A 56 1.69 23.79 -6.68
CA ASN A 56 1.92 24.29 -5.32
C ASN A 56 2.40 23.17 -4.38
N ARG A 57 3.62 22.69 -4.66
CA ARG A 57 4.27 21.57 -3.96
C ARG A 57 4.38 21.77 -2.43
N ARG A 58 4.34 23.01 -1.93
CA ARG A 58 4.45 23.29 -0.48
C ARG A 58 3.19 22.96 0.29
N ALA A 59 2.01 23.31 -0.24
CA ALA A 59 0.73 22.94 0.39
C ALA A 59 0.53 21.41 0.37
N ASP A 60 0.97 20.77 -0.72
CA ASP A 60 0.98 19.31 -0.87
C ASP A 60 1.90 18.62 0.16
N MET A 61 3.07 19.20 0.45
CA MET A 61 3.97 18.69 1.50
C MET A 61 3.34 18.72 2.89
N GLY A 62 2.72 19.84 3.31
CA GLY A 62 2.10 19.96 4.64
C GLY A 62 0.96 18.95 4.84
N GLN A 63 0.08 18.81 3.85
CA GLN A 63 -1.01 17.84 3.89
C GLN A 63 -0.52 16.39 3.87
N SER A 64 0.52 16.08 3.08
CA SER A 64 1.12 14.73 3.08
C SER A 64 1.75 14.38 4.42
N GLN A 65 2.50 15.32 5.02
CA GLN A 65 3.06 15.13 6.37
C GLN A 65 1.96 15.00 7.44
N PHE A 66 0.85 15.72 7.28
CA PHE A 66 -0.30 15.54 8.15
C PHE A 66 -0.88 14.11 8.04
N VAL A 67 -1.00 13.56 6.82
CA VAL A 67 -1.41 12.16 6.62
C VAL A 67 -0.44 11.20 7.31
N HIS A 68 0.86 11.41 7.20
CA HIS A 68 1.88 10.58 7.88
C HIS A 68 1.71 10.64 9.41
N HIS A 69 1.46 11.83 9.97
CA HIS A 69 1.16 11.99 11.40
C HIS A 69 -0.03 11.16 11.84
N LEU A 70 -1.14 11.16 11.07
CA LEU A 70 -2.31 10.36 11.38
C LEU A 70 -1.96 8.87 11.47
N MET A 71 -1.15 8.37 10.51
CA MET A 71 -0.76 6.96 10.50
C MET A 71 0.18 6.61 11.64
N ILE A 72 1.13 7.50 11.99
CA ILE A 72 2.01 7.31 13.15
C ILE A 72 1.21 7.30 14.46
N TYR A 73 0.26 8.21 14.62
CA TYR A 73 -0.63 8.21 15.78
C TYR A 73 -1.46 6.92 15.85
N TYR A 74 -1.97 6.44 14.73
CA TYR A 74 -2.76 5.21 14.68
C TYR A 74 -1.94 3.98 15.07
N TRP A 75 -0.80 3.74 14.41
CA TRP A 75 -0.05 2.51 14.61
C TRP A 75 0.61 2.44 15.99
N ASN A 76 0.88 3.59 16.63
CA ASN A 76 1.33 3.66 18.02
C ASN A 76 0.16 3.51 19.03
N GLY A 77 -1.08 3.44 18.54
CA GLY A 77 -2.27 3.30 19.38
C GLY A 77 -2.69 4.56 20.13
N TYR A 78 -2.32 5.73 19.60
CA TYR A 78 -2.75 7.03 20.15
C TYR A 78 -4.05 7.51 19.53
N LEU A 79 -4.37 7.03 18.31
CA LEU A 79 -5.67 7.18 17.67
C LEU A 79 -6.21 5.80 17.29
N ASP A 80 -7.53 5.61 17.38
CA ASP A 80 -8.18 4.33 17.10
C ASP A 80 -9.11 4.38 15.88
N LEU A 81 -9.45 3.19 15.36
CA LEU A 81 -10.37 2.97 14.25
C LEU A 81 -11.80 2.71 14.76
N VAL A 82 -12.38 3.70 15.44
CA VAL A 82 -13.75 3.65 15.98
C VAL A 82 -14.70 4.55 15.18
N ASP A 83 -16.00 4.26 15.25
CA ASP A 83 -17.04 5.08 14.60
C ASP A 83 -16.97 6.55 15.07
N GLY A 84 -16.91 7.48 14.11
CA GLY A 84 -16.72 8.90 14.37
C GLY A 84 -15.31 9.28 14.88
N GLY A 85 -14.39 8.32 14.96
CA GLY A 85 -12.98 8.54 15.29
C GLY A 85 -12.20 9.21 14.17
N VAL A 86 -11.05 9.80 14.50
CA VAL A 86 -10.21 10.57 13.55
C VAL A 86 -9.77 9.71 12.35
N ILE A 87 -9.25 8.51 12.60
CA ILE A 87 -8.71 7.64 11.55
C ILE A 87 -9.83 7.13 10.63
N LYS A 88 -10.96 6.73 11.20
CA LYS A 88 -12.10 6.28 10.42
C LYS A 88 -12.67 7.42 9.56
N THR A 89 -12.86 8.61 10.15
CA THR A 89 -13.30 9.81 9.43
C THR A 89 -12.34 10.20 8.30
N PHE A 90 -11.03 10.06 8.51
CA PHE A 90 -10.04 10.27 7.46
C PHE A 90 -10.28 9.35 6.26
N PHE A 91 -10.37 8.03 6.47
CA PHE A 91 -10.58 7.10 5.35
C PHE A 91 -11.95 7.23 4.68
N GLU A 92 -12.98 7.65 5.41
CA GLU A 92 -14.34 7.85 4.87
C GLU A 92 -14.47 9.12 4.02
N THR A 93 -13.65 10.14 4.27
CA THR A 93 -13.88 11.48 3.69
C THR A 93 -12.71 12.03 2.88
N ALA A 94 -11.49 11.54 3.06
CA ALA A 94 -10.33 12.03 2.35
C ALA A 94 -10.35 11.62 0.87
N ASP A 95 -9.75 12.46 0.03
CA ASP A 95 -9.46 12.15 -1.37
C ASP A 95 -8.61 10.88 -1.48
N VAL A 96 -8.87 10.07 -2.49
CA VAL A 96 -8.19 8.79 -2.72
C VAL A 96 -6.66 8.92 -2.73
N LYS A 97 -6.13 10.04 -3.22
CA LYS A 97 -4.67 10.27 -3.26
C LYS A 97 -4.05 10.34 -1.87
N TYR A 98 -4.74 10.94 -0.89
CA TYR A 98 -4.26 10.95 0.50
C TYR A 98 -4.38 9.58 1.16
N ARG A 99 -5.40 8.78 0.80
CA ARG A 99 -5.56 7.43 1.33
C ARG A 99 -4.52 6.47 0.75
N ILE A 100 -4.18 6.62 -0.53
CA ILE A 100 -3.01 5.99 -1.16
C ILE A 100 -1.73 6.37 -0.42
N GLU A 101 -1.48 7.66 -0.22
CA GLU A 101 -0.28 8.15 0.50
C GLU A 101 -0.18 7.56 1.92
N ALA A 102 -1.31 7.46 2.63
CA ALA A 102 -1.36 6.89 3.97
C ALA A 102 -0.90 5.42 3.98
N LEU A 103 -1.44 4.59 3.08
CA LEU A 103 -1.09 3.18 3.00
C LEU A 103 0.33 2.99 2.46
N HIS A 104 0.75 3.80 1.49
CA HIS A 104 2.12 3.80 0.97
C HIS A 104 3.13 4.05 2.09
N PHE A 105 2.91 5.12 2.86
CA PHE A 105 3.78 5.52 3.96
C PHE A 105 3.92 4.42 5.02
N ILE A 106 2.82 3.74 5.40
CA ILE A 106 2.89 2.62 6.33
C ILE A 106 3.79 1.51 5.79
N GLY A 107 3.56 1.07 4.55
CA GLY A 107 4.34 -0.01 3.96
C GLY A 107 5.81 0.35 3.80
N PHE A 108 6.11 1.59 3.43
CA PHE A 108 7.47 2.12 3.38
C PHE A 108 8.13 2.11 4.76
N ALA A 109 7.44 2.62 5.79
CA ALA A 109 7.94 2.64 7.16
C ALA A 109 8.25 1.22 7.68
N LEU A 110 7.35 0.25 7.45
CA LEU A 110 7.56 -1.16 7.81
C LEU A 110 8.77 -1.78 7.12
N LYS A 111 9.07 -1.33 5.90
CA LYS A 111 10.20 -1.85 5.11
C LYS A 111 11.53 -1.25 5.55
N GLU A 112 11.55 0.02 5.93
CA GLU A 112 12.77 0.71 6.38
C GLU A 112 13.11 0.42 7.84
N ASP A 113 12.09 0.25 8.69
CA ASP A 113 12.30 -0.11 10.10
C ASP A 113 12.60 -1.60 10.25
N LYS A 114 13.91 -1.91 10.31
CA LYS A 114 14.41 -3.27 10.54
C LYS A 114 14.48 -3.65 12.02
N SER A 115 14.06 -2.76 12.93
CA SER A 115 13.92 -3.14 14.33
C SER A 115 12.72 -4.08 14.50
N GLU A 116 12.70 -4.86 15.58
CA GLU A 116 11.57 -5.75 15.89
C GLU A 116 10.30 -4.89 16.04
N THR A 117 9.54 -4.75 14.95
CA THR A 117 8.23 -4.11 14.97
C THR A 117 7.37 -4.87 15.96
N ARG A 118 6.86 -4.16 16.96
CA ARG A 118 6.08 -4.77 18.05
C ARG A 118 4.84 -5.46 17.48
N GLU A 119 4.53 -6.65 17.98
CA GLU A 119 3.38 -7.44 17.54
C GLU A 119 2.06 -6.63 17.59
N GLU A 120 1.88 -5.80 18.62
CA GLU A 120 0.74 -4.89 18.77
C GLU A 120 0.59 -3.90 17.60
N VAL A 121 1.70 -3.43 17.03
CA VAL A 121 1.70 -2.52 15.87
C VAL A 121 1.20 -3.29 14.64
N LEU A 122 1.75 -4.48 14.41
CA LEU A 122 1.34 -5.32 13.28
C LEU A 122 -0.15 -5.68 13.35
N ASP A 123 -0.66 -5.99 14.54
CA ASP A 123 -2.07 -6.32 14.72
C ASP A 123 -3.00 -5.13 14.46
N ARG A 124 -2.64 -3.92 14.90
CA ARG A 124 -3.39 -2.70 14.52
C ARG A 124 -3.36 -2.45 13.02
N LEU A 125 -2.23 -2.69 12.36
CA LEU A 125 -2.12 -2.52 10.92
C LEU A 125 -2.92 -3.57 10.15
N LYS A 126 -3.01 -4.81 10.64
CA LYS A 126 -3.94 -5.82 10.08
C LYS A 126 -5.40 -5.39 10.21
N ILE A 127 -5.79 -4.85 11.37
CA ILE A 127 -7.16 -4.31 11.58
C ILE A 127 -7.47 -3.19 10.59
N LEU A 128 -6.54 -2.26 10.39
CA LEU A 128 -6.69 -1.20 9.40
C LEU A 128 -6.82 -1.78 8.00
N TRP A 129 -5.96 -2.72 7.65
CA TRP A 129 -5.97 -3.37 6.35
C TRP A 129 -7.29 -4.08 6.05
N ASP A 130 -7.77 -4.90 6.99
CA ASP A 130 -9.02 -5.65 6.85
C ASP A 130 -10.23 -4.71 6.72
N TYR A 131 -10.22 -3.59 7.46
CA TYR A 131 -11.23 -2.54 7.31
C TYR A 131 -11.22 -1.95 5.89
N ARG A 132 -10.04 -1.53 5.38
CA ARG A 132 -9.94 -0.93 4.04
C ARG A 132 -10.29 -1.91 2.93
N LEU A 133 -9.82 -3.15 3.03
CA LEU A 133 -10.13 -4.19 2.06
C LEU A 133 -11.64 -4.45 2.00
N THR A 134 -12.30 -4.57 3.17
CA THR A 134 -13.75 -4.80 3.23
C THR A 134 -14.54 -3.66 2.61
N ASP A 135 -14.15 -2.41 2.89
CA ASP A 135 -14.82 -1.21 2.38
C ASP A 135 -14.73 -1.08 0.84
N LEU A 136 -13.61 -1.53 0.26
CA LEU A 136 -13.29 -1.28 -1.15
C LEU A 136 -13.58 -2.42 -2.12
N VAL A 137 -13.85 -3.63 -1.64
CA VAL A 137 -14.18 -4.78 -2.50
C VAL A 137 -15.33 -4.45 -3.46
N SER A 138 -16.30 -3.65 -3.03
CA SER A 138 -17.48 -3.27 -3.83
C SER A 138 -17.50 -1.79 -4.26
N SER A 139 -16.41 -1.04 -4.06
CA SER A 139 -16.32 0.36 -4.49
C SER A 139 -16.01 0.48 -5.98
N ASP A 140 -16.00 1.71 -6.51
CA ASP A 140 -15.51 1.96 -7.86
C ASP A 140 -13.99 1.78 -7.98
N LYS A 141 -13.54 1.66 -9.23
CA LYS A 141 -12.14 1.41 -9.58
C LYS A 141 -11.17 2.51 -9.14
N GLU A 142 -11.63 3.75 -9.03
CA GLU A 142 -10.75 4.84 -8.59
C GLU A 142 -10.43 4.64 -7.11
N ASN A 143 -11.44 4.40 -6.28
CA ASN A 143 -11.26 4.13 -4.86
C ASN A 143 -10.47 2.83 -4.59
N GLN A 144 -10.61 1.81 -5.44
CA GLN A 144 -9.86 0.55 -5.31
C GLN A 144 -8.34 0.71 -5.49
N LYS A 145 -7.86 1.81 -6.09
CA LYS A 145 -6.42 2.03 -6.30
C LYS A 145 -5.61 2.05 -5.01
N GLU A 146 -6.18 2.45 -3.88
CA GLU A 146 -5.44 2.44 -2.61
C GLU A 146 -5.05 1.02 -2.17
N LEU A 147 -5.77 -0.01 -2.62
CA LEU A 147 -5.41 -1.41 -2.32
C LEU A 147 -4.11 -1.83 -3.01
N GLU A 148 -3.70 -1.15 -4.10
CA GLU A 148 -2.45 -1.45 -4.80
C GLU A 148 -1.25 -1.23 -3.88
N GLU A 149 -1.33 -0.33 -2.90
CA GLU A 149 -0.26 -0.06 -1.92
C GLU A 149 0.04 -1.26 -1.02
N PHE A 150 -0.78 -2.31 -1.02
CA PHE A 150 -0.39 -3.57 -0.39
C PHE A 150 0.90 -4.15 -0.98
N GLY A 151 1.30 -3.77 -2.19
CA GLY A 151 2.54 -4.24 -2.78
C GLY A 151 3.76 -3.92 -1.90
N ILE A 152 3.86 -2.71 -1.37
CA ILE A 152 4.96 -2.31 -0.47
C ILE A 152 4.82 -2.97 0.91
N TRP A 153 3.59 -3.19 1.40
CA TRP A 153 3.35 -3.96 2.64
C TRP A 153 3.80 -5.41 2.50
N PHE A 154 3.45 -6.05 1.37
CA PHE A 154 3.89 -7.39 1.05
C PHE A 154 5.42 -7.43 1.00
N ALA A 155 6.07 -6.50 0.30
CA ALA A 155 7.52 -6.44 0.18
C ALA A 155 8.27 -6.12 1.49
N SER A 156 7.61 -5.56 2.50
CA SER A 156 8.24 -5.18 3.78
C SER A 156 8.82 -6.35 4.58
N ASN A 157 8.28 -7.56 4.41
CA ASN A 157 8.56 -8.74 5.25
C ASN A 157 8.17 -8.60 6.73
N ALA A 158 7.39 -7.58 7.08
CA ALA A 158 6.93 -7.37 8.45
C ALA A 158 5.88 -8.40 8.91
N PHE A 159 5.13 -8.99 7.97
CA PHE A 159 4.06 -9.94 8.25
C PHE A 159 4.44 -11.39 7.91
N SER A 160 3.79 -12.35 8.57
CA SER A 160 3.91 -13.76 8.22
C SER A 160 3.59 -14.00 6.74
N ASN A 161 4.36 -14.88 6.10
CA ASN A 161 4.21 -15.20 4.68
C ASN A 161 2.79 -15.66 4.32
N ASP A 162 2.13 -16.45 5.17
CA ASP A 162 0.77 -16.97 4.93
C ASP A 162 -0.24 -15.81 4.85
N TRP A 163 -0.23 -14.91 5.84
CA TRP A 163 -1.09 -13.73 5.86
C TRP A 163 -0.80 -12.79 4.68
N ALA A 164 0.48 -12.56 4.38
CA ALA A 164 0.90 -11.62 3.37
C ALA A 164 0.48 -12.09 1.96
N ILE A 165 0.74 -13.35 1.61
CA ILE A 165 0.40 -13.85 0.27
C ILE A 165 -1.11 -13.99 0.05
N ALA A 166 -1.86 -14.37 1.09
CA ALA A 166 -3.33 -14.44 1.02
C ALA A 166 -3.95 -13.07 0.76
N ASN A 167 -3.45 -12.01 1.40
CA ASN A 167 -3.94 -10.65 1.15
C ASN A 167 -3.49 -10.10 -0.20
N LEU A 168 -2.27 -10.41 -0.64
CA LEU A 168 -1.81 -10.02 -1.98
C LEU A 168 -2.72 -10.63 -3.07
N GLN A 169 -3.13 -11.89 -2.93
CA GLN A 169 -4.07 -12.51 -3.86
C GLN A 169 -5.41 -11.77 -3.92
N LYS A 170 -5.97 -11.39 -2.76
CA LYS A 170 -7.23 -10.63 -2.70
C LYS A 170 -7.10 -9.29 -3.41
N VAL A 171 -6.00 -8.57 -3.18
CA VAL A 171 -5.71 -7.29 -3.85
C VAL A 171 -5.64 -7.50 -5.35
N LEU A 172 -4.81 -8.44 -5.82
CA LEU A 172 -4.60 -8.66 -7.25
C LEU A 172 -5.85 -9.14 -7.98
N VAL A 173 -6.78 -9.83 -7.31
CA VAL A 173 -8.08 -10.16 -7.89
C VAL A 173 -8.93 -8.92 -8.14
N ILE A 174 -8.82 -7.89 -7.27
CA ILE A 174 -9.61 -6.65 -7.36
C ILE A 174 -8.96 -5.66 -8.33
N THR A 175 -7.68 -5.39 -8.14
CA THR A 175 -6.96 -4.29 -8.83
C THR A 175 -6.17 -4.77 -10.05
N GLN A 176 -5.81 -6.05 -10.08
CA GLN A 176 -4.85 -6.64 -11.03
C GLN A 176 -3.47 -5.96 -11.01
N ASN A 177 -3.19 -5.20 -9.96
CA ASN A 177 -1.97 -4.40 -9.81
C ASN A 177 -1.54 -4.32 -8.34
N ALA A 178 -0.25 -4.12 -8.14
CA ALA A 178 0.32 -3.91 -6.81
C ALA A 178 1.50 -2.95 -6.95
N ASN A 179 1.62 -2.01 -6.02
CA ASN A 179 2.64 -0.97 -6.03
C ASN A 179 3.63 -1.18 -4.87
N PRO A 180 4.94 -1.24 -5.12
CA PRO A 180 5.60 -1.37 -6.43
C PRO A 180 5.61 -2.82 -6.93
N ASP A 181 5.26 -3.01 -8.21
CA ASP A 181 5.10 -4.33 -8.85
C ASP A 181 6.38 -5.17 -8.86
N PHE A 182 7.53 -4.54 -9.13
CA PHE A 182 8.82 -5.22 -9.18
C PHE A 182 9.22 -5.83 -7.83
N MET A 183 8.95 -5.14 -6.71
CA MET A 183 9.27 -5.65 -5.38
C MET A 183 8.36 -6.80 -4.98
N VAL A 184 7.08 -6.74 -5.39
CA VAL A 184 6.15 -7.84 -5.18
C VAL A 184 6.66 -9.10 -5.86
N LEU A 185 7.09 -8.99 -7.11
CA LEU A 185 7.58 -10.12 -7.89
C LEU A 185 8.93 -10.65 -7.41
N GLU A 186 9.83 -9.76 -6.99
CA GLU A 186 11.07 -10.14 -6.32
C GLU A 186 10.77 -10.98 -5.08
N LYS A 187 9.88 -10.52 -4.20
CA LYS A 187 9.49 -11.30 -3.01
C LYS A 187 8.79 -12.61 -3.38
N LEU A 188 7.89 -12.62 -4.37
CA LEU A 188 7.26 -13.87 -4.83
C LEU A 188 8.29 -14.90 -5.32
N CYS A 189 9.39 -14.47 -5.95
CA CYS A 189 10.48 -15.38 -6.34
C CYS A 189 11.15 -16.05 -5.13
N THR A 190 11.21 -15.39 -3.98
CA THR A 190 11.76 -16.00 -2.75
C THR A 190 10.79 -17.00 -2.11
N MET A 191 9.51 -16.93 -2.45
CA MET A 191 8.44 -17.71 -1.82
C MET A 191 7.91 -18.86 -2.68
N VAL A 192 8.12 -18.81 -4.01
CA VAL A 192 7.48 -19.72 -4.99
C VAL A 192 7.79 -21.19 -4.77
N GLU A 193 8.94 -21.55 -4.17
CA GLU A 193 9.22 -22.95 -3.83
C GLU A 193 8.28 -23.48 -2.74
N LYS A 194 7.92 -22.64 -1.77
CA LYS A 194 7.03 -22.99 -0.66
C LYS A 194 5.55 -22.74 -0.97
N TYR A 195 5.26 -21.73 -1.80
CA TYR A 195 3.91 -21.30 -2.17
C TYR A 195 3.72 -21.24 -3.70
N PRO A 196 3.92 -22.37 -4.42
CA PRO A 196 3.92 -22.36 -5.89
C PRO A 196 2.55 -22.02 -6.49
N VAL A 197 1.47 -22.48 -5.85
CA VAL A 197 0.08 -22.21 -6.30
C VAL A 197 -0.22 -20.72 -6.16
N GLU A 198 0.09 -20.15 -5.01
CA GLU A 198 -0.25 -18.78 -4.70
C GLU A 198 0.58 -17.81 -5.56
N ALA A 199 1.87 -18.09 -5.70
CA ALA A 199 2.77 -17.27 -6.52
C ALA A 199 2.36 -17.23 -7.99
N ILE A 200 1.96 -18.37 -8.58
CA ILE A 200 1.54 -18.39 -9.99
C ILE A 200 0.17 -17.70 -10.19
N ILE A 201 -0.72 -17.77 -9.20
CA ILE A 201 -2.00 -17.05 -9.23
C ILE A 201 -1.76 -15.54 -9.16
N CYS A 202 -0.89 -15.06 -8.25
CA CYS A 202 -0.52 -13.65 -8.19
C CYS A 202 0.06 -13.17 -9.53
N LEU A 203 0.99 -13.95 -10.10
CA LEU A 203 1.58 -13.63 -11.41
C LEU A 203 0.53 -13.54 -12.52
N ARG A 204 -0.43 -14.46 -12.55
CA ARG A 204 -1.54 -14.46 -13.52
C ARG A 204 -2.32 -13.15 -13.49
N GLU A 205 -2.72 -12.70 -12.31
CA GLU A 205 -3.50 -11.47 -12.16
C GLU A 205 -2.69 -10.24 -12.59
N MET A 206 -1.41 -10.17 -12.23
CA MET A 206 -0.51 -9.08 -12.68
C MET A 206 -0.33 -9.06 -14.21
N ILE A 207 -0.20 -10.23 -14.86
CA ILE A 207 -0.12 -10.33 -16.32
C ILE A 207 -1.43 -9.88 -16.98
N ALA A 208 -2.58 -10.20 -16.36
CA ALA A 208 -3.89 -9.77 -16.84
C ALA A 208 -4.04 -8.24 -16.76
N GLY A 209 -3.62 -7.63 -15.66
CA GLY A 209 -3.65 -6.18 -15.44
C GLY A 209 -2.64 -5.39 -16.28
N ALA A 210 -1.53 -6.01 -16.69
CA ALA A 210 -0.51 -5.36 -17.52
C ALA A 210 -1.02 -5.03 -18.93
N ARG A 211 -1.41 -3.75 -19.14
CA ARG A 211 -1.90 -3.22 -20.42
C ARG A 211 -0.77 -2.83 -21.37
N GLU A 212 0.31 -2.32 -20.81
CA GLU A 212 1.44 -1.82 -21.59
C GLU A 212 2.58 -2.85 -21.69
N ARG A 213 3.20 -2.97 -22.87
CA ARG A 213 4.32 -3.91 -23.08
C ARG A 213 5.55 -3.58 -22.22
N TRP A 214 5.76 -2.31 -21.89
CA TRP A 214 6.91 -1.91 -21.08
C TRP A 214 6.78 -2.34 -19.62
N SER A 215 5.55 -2.46 -19.09
CA SER A 215 5.31 -2.92 -17.72
C SER A 215 5.89 -4.32 -17.51
N ILE A 216 5.60 -5.28 -18.39
CA ILE A 216 6.11 -6.66 -18.28
C ILE A 216 7.64 -6.74 -18.48
N SER A 217 8.22 -5.76 -19.19
CA SER A 217 9.66 -5.79 -19.49
C SER A 217 10.51 -5.52 -18.26
N SER A 218 10.04 -4.74 -17.28
CA SER A 218 10.81 -4.43 -16.06
C SER A 218 10.88 -5.58 -15.05
N TRP A 219 9.97 -6.56 -15.13
CA TRP A 219 9.91 -7.71 -14.22
C TRP A 219 9.92 -9.08 -14.91
N LYS A 220 10.42 -9.10 -16.15
CA LYS A 220 10.52 -10.30 -16.98
C LYS A 220 11.32 -11.43 -16.32
N GLU A 221 12.43 -11.10 -15.67
CA GLU A 221 13.31 -12.05 -15.00
C GLU A 221 12.58 -12.74 -13.85
N TYR A 222 11.86 -11.97 -13.02
CA TYR A 222 11.06 -12.51 -11.93
C TYR A 222 9.90 -13.38 -12.42
N ALA A 223 9.15 -12.92 -13.42
CA ALA A 223 8.09 -13.73 -14.05
C ALA A 223 8.63 -15.07 -14.57
N SER A 224 9.82 -15.06 -15.18
CA SER A 224 10.46 -16.26 -15.72
C SER A 224 10.84 -17.25 -14.61
N ILE A 225 11.32 -16.76 -13.47
CA ILE A 225 11.65 -17.58 -12.29
C ILE A 225 10.39 -18.23 -11.73
N ILE A 226 9.34 -17.44 -11.49
CA ILE A 226 8.08 -17.95 -10.93
C ILE A 226 7.47 -19.01 -11.84
N ILE A 227 7.40 -18.74 -13.15
CA ILE A 227 6.87 -19.70 -14.14
C ILE A 227 7.69 -21.00 -14.13
N ARG A 228 9.02 -20.92 -14.14
CA ARG A 228 9.89 -22.10 -14.17
C ARG A 228 9.69 -22.98 -12.93
N ILE A 229 9.77 -22.38 -11.73
CA ILE A 229 9.62 -23.13 -10.48
C ILE A 229 8.20 -23.71 -10.38
N SER A 230 7.19 -22.97 -10.82
CA SER A 230 5.80 -23.44 -10.89
C SER A 230 5.66 -24.68 -11.78
N PHE A 231 6.34 -24.70 -12.93
CA PHE A 231 6.39 -25.88 -13.80
C PHE A 231 7.04 -27.09 -13.14
N GLU A 232 8.15 -26.87 -12.42
CA GLU A 232 8.96 -27.90 -11.76
C GLU A 232 8.37 -28.39 -10.44
N SER A 233 7.31 -27.76 -9.93
CA SER A 233 6.67 -28.07 -8.63
C SER A 233 6.07 -29.48 -8.52
N GLY A 234 5.96 -30.23 -9.63
CA GLY A 234 5.30 -31.54 -9.67
C GLY A 234 3.78 -31.50 -9.54
N ASN A 235 3.17 -30.32 -9.35
CA ASN A 235 1.73 -30.13 -9.28
C ASN A 235 1.15 -29.84 -10.67
N SER A 236 0.35 -30.76 -11.20
CA SER A 236 -0.21 -30.67 -12.55
C SER A 236 -1.05 -29.41 -12.79
N GLU A 237 -1.76 -28.92 -11.77
CA GLU A 237 -2.55 -27.71 -11.86
C GLU A 237 -1.68 -26.46 -11.95
N VAL A 238 -0.63 -26.39 -11.12
CA VAL A 238 0.35 -25.30 -11.14
C VAL A 238 1.06 -25.24 -12.49
N SER A 239 1.54 -26.38 -13.00
CA SER A 239 2.18 -26.46 -14.32
C SER A 239 1.23 -26.02 -15.45
N ARG A 240 -0.07 -26.34 -15.34
CA ARG A 240 -1.10 -25.92 -16.30
C ARG A 240 -1.30 -24.40 -16.29
N ILE A 241 -1.41 -23.79 -15.11
CA ILE A 241 -1.54 -22.33 -14.97
C ILE A 241 -0.29 -21.63 -15.52
N ALA A 242 0.90 -22.12 -15.17
CA ALA A 242 2.17 -21.58 -15.66
C ALA A 242 2.27 -21.60 -17.19
N LYS A 243 1.85 -22.71 -17.82
CA LYS A 243 1.78 -22.81 -19.28
C LYS A 243 0.86 -21.77 -19.90
N ALA A 244 -0.34 -21.61 -19.35
CA ALA A 244 -1.30 -20.61 -19.82
C ALA A 244 -0.72 -19.19 -19.74
N GLN A 245 0.05 -18.88 -18.68
CA GLN A 245 0.70 -17.57 -18.56
C GLN A 245 1.77 -17.35 -19.63
N VAL A 246 2.55 -18.38 -19.97
CA VAL A 246 3.51 -18.27 -21.08
C VAL A 246 2.81 -18.00 -22.40
N ASP A 247 1.72 -18.70 -22.69
CA ASP A 247 0.96 -18.51 -23.93
C ASP A 247 0.39 -17.08 -24.03
N ILE A 248 -0.13 -16.54 -22.92
CA ILE A 248 -0.60 -15.14 -22.84
C ILE A 248 0.55 -14.14 -23.04
N LEU A 249 1.71 -14.38 -22.42
CA LEU A 249 2.88 -13.51 -22.58
C LEU A 249 3.38 -13.50 -24.03
N ILE A 250 3.36 -14.65 -24.70
CA ILE A 250 3.72 -14.77 -26.11
C ILE A 250 2.71 -14.02 -26.99
N SER A 251 1.40 -14.13 -26.70
CA SER A 251 0.36 -13.42 -27.47
C SER A 251 0.43 -11.90 -27.28
N LYS A 252 0.85 -11.43 -26.11
CA LYS A 252 1.14 -10.01 -25.83
C LYS A 252 2.44 -9.49 -26.50
N GLY A 253 3.22 -10.37 -27.14
CA GLY A 253 4.44 -10.03 -27.90
C GLY A 253 5.76 -10.32 -27.18
N HIS A 254 5.73 -10.92 -25.99
CA HIS A 254 6.94 -11.27 -25.23
C HIS A 254 7.49 -12.63 -25.66
N HIS A 255 7.95 -12.73 -26.91
CA HIS A 255 8.40 -14.00 -27.51
C HIS A 255 9.57 -14.67 -26.80
N ASN A 256 10.31 -13.94 -25.97
CA ASN A 256 11.39 -14.48 -25.13
C ASN A 256 10.92 -15.61 -24.20
N PHE A 257 9.65 -15.61 -23.79
CA PHE A 257 9.07 -16.68 -22.95
C PHE A 257 8.92 -18.02 -23.69
N ARG A 258 9.02 -18.06 -25.04
CA ARG A 258 9.03 -19.33 -25.81
C ARG A 258 10.17 -20.25 -25.40
N ASN A 259 11.31 -19.69 -25.00
CA ASN A 259 12.49 -20.46 -24.62
C ASN A 259 12.31 -21.18 -23.27
N LEU A 260 11.42 -20.68 -22.39
CA LEU A 260 11.09 -21.36 -21.13
C LEU A 260 10.36 -22.68 -21.41
N VAL A 261 9.36 -22.68 -22.29
CA VAL A 261 8.60 -23.91 -22.65
C VAL A 261 9.49 -24.96 -23.32
N LYS A 262 10.49 -24.53 -24.10
CA LYS A 262 11.43 -25.45 -24.76
C LYS A 262 12.42 -26.13 -23.80
N LYS A 263 12.75 -25.49 -22.67
CA LYS A 263 13.69 -26.02 -21.67
C LYS A 263 13.04 -26.95 -20.65
N ILE A 264 11.71 -26.95 -20.59
CA ILE A 264 10.90 -27.70 -19.61
C ILE A 264 10.34 -29.00 -20.22
N LYS A 265 10.46 -29.19 -21.54
CA LYS A 265 10.23 -30.47 -22.23
C LYS A 265 11.46 -31.35 -22.14
#